data_AF-A0A7C6UKU6-F1
#
_entry.id   AF-A0A7C6UKU6-F1
#
_cell.length_a   1.000
_cell.length_b   1.000
_cell.length_c   1.000
_cell.angle_alpha   90.00
_cell.angle_beta   90.00
_cell.angle_gamma   90.00
#
_symmetry.space_group_name_H-M   'P 1'
#
loop_
_entity.id
_entity.type
_entity.pdbx_description
1 polymer ?
#
loop_
_entity_poly.entity_id
_entity_poly.type
_entity_poly.pdbx_seq_one_letter_code
_entity_poly.pdbx_strand_id
1 'polypeptide(L)' 'EKGLTLIPLRAYINERGFVKIELALAKGKTRYDKREAIKERDAKREMKEARGQIDL' A
#
# COMPACT_ATOMS: atom_id res chain seq x y z
N GLU A 1 -5.76 12.23 21.15
CA GLU A 1 -4.75 11.21 20.77
C GLU A 1 -4.42 11.29 19.28
N LYS A 2 -3.19 10.95 18.88
CA LYS A 2 -2.79 10.85 17.47
C LYS A 2 -3.34 9.52 16.93
N GLY A 3 -4.41 9.56 16.12
CA GLY A 3 -5.09 8.37 15.56
C GLY A 3 -4.22 7.53 14.63
N LEU A 4 -3.27 6.82 15.20
CA LEU A 4 -2.38 5.87 14.56
C LEU A 4 -2.89 4.45 14.83
N THR A 5 -2.77 3.58 13.85
CA THR A 5 -3.19 2.18 13.91
C THR A 5 -1.97 1.30 13.70
N LEU A 6 -1.83 0.27 14.53
CA LEU A 6 -0.81 -0.74 14.36
C LEU A 6 -1.26 -1.74 13.29
N ILE A 7 -0.42 -1.98 12.28
CA ILE A 7 -0.70 -2.92 11.19
C ILE A 7 0.43 -3.94 11.05
N PRO A 8 0.13 -5.22 10.79
CA PRO A 8 1.14 -6.20 10.41
C PRO A 8 1.58 -5.98 8.96
N LEU A 9 2.89 -5.97 8.74
CA LEU A 9 3.47 -5.94 7.40
C LEU A 9 3.75 -7.35 6.90
N ARG A 10 4.45 -8.16 7.69
CA ARG A 10 4.91 -9.50 7.28
C ARG A 10 5.00 -10.42 8.49
N ALA A 11 4.69 -11.70 8.28
CA ALA A 11 5.00 -12.76 9.23
C ALA A 11 6.08 -13.66 8.61
N TYR A 12 7.11 -13.99 9.40
CA TYR A 12 8.21 -14.84 8.95
C TYR A 12 8.68 -15.76 10.09
N ILE A 13 9.18 -16.93 9.73
CA ILE A 13 9.81 -17.85 10.68
C ILE A 13 11.27 -17.44 10.82
N ASN A 14 11.72 -17.23 12.05
CA ASN A 14 13.12 -16.92 12.32
C ASN A 14 13.98 -18.19 12.37
N GLU A 15 15.30 -18.04 12.35
CA GLU A 15 16.26 -19.15 12.37
C GLU A 15 16.11 -20.09 13.59
N ARG A 16 15.45 -19.61 14.66
CA ARG A 16 15.17 -20.39 15.87
C ARG A 16 13.80 -21.09 15.83
N GLY A 17 13.11 -21.07 14.69
CA GLY A 17 11.81 -21.72 14.48
C GLY A 17 10.59 -20.94 14.98
N PHE A 18 10.75 -19.71 15.46
CA PHE A 18 9.61 -18.91 15.95
C PHE A 18 9.06 -17.99 14.87
N VAL A 19 7.73 -17.84 14.85
CA VAL A 19 7.05 -16.85 14.00
C VAL A 19 7.27 -15.46 14.58
N LYS A 20 7.90 -14.59 13.79
CA LYS A 20 8.03 -13.15 14.05
C LYS A 20 7.08 -12.40 13.12
N ILE A 21 6.44 -11.38 13.67
CA ILE A 21 5.57 -10.47 12.92
C ILE A 21 6.23 -9.10 12.93
N GLU A 22 6.46 -8.56 11.74
CA GLU A 22 6.87 -7.18 11.54
C GLU A 22 5.63 -6.29 11.58
N LEU A 23 5.65 -5.30 12.47
CA LEU A 23 4.54 -4.38 12.70
C LEU A 23 4.95 -2.95 12.33
N ALA A 24 4.02 -2.19 11.78
CA ALA A 24 4.20 -0.79 11.46
C ALA A 24 3.07 0.07 12.03
N LEU A 25 3.37 1.34 12.29
CA LEU A 25 2.39 2.34 12.65
C LEU A 25 1.93 3.06 11.39
N ALA A 26 0.62 3.01 11.12
CA ALA A 26 0.01 3.68 9.99
C ALA A 26 -1.01 4.72 10.47
N LYS A 27 -1.18 5.79 9.70
CA LYS A 27 -2.30 6.73 9.85
C LYS A 27 -3.26 6.54 8.69
N GLY A 28 -4.55 6.42 8.96
CA GLY A 28 -5.56 6.40 7.92
C GLY A 28 -5.52 7.69 7.09
N LYS A 29 -5.58 7.58 5.75
CA LYS A 29 -5.65 8.74 4.86
C LYS A 29 -6.96 9.50 5.04
N THR A 30 -6.89 10.83 5.01
CA THR A 30 -8.07 11.71 5.11
C THR A 30 -8.93 11.57 3.84
N ARG A 31 -10.25 11.88 3.89
CA ARG A 31 -11.15 11.77 2.73
C ARG A 31 -10.66 12.58 1.51
N TYR A 32 -9.97 13.69 1.74
CA TYR A 32 -9.35 14.51 0.70
C TYR A 32 -8.24 13.74 -0.02
N ASP A 33 -7.25 13.22 0.73
CA ASP A 33 -6.12 12.44 0.20
C ASP A 33 -6.57 11.17 -0.55
N LYS A 34 -7.72 10.59 -0.18
CA LYS A 34 -8.29 9.44 -0.89
C LYS A 34 -8.71 9.80 -2.32
N ARG A 35 -9.28 10.99 -2.54
CA ARG A 35 -9.72 11.42 -3.89
C ARG A 35 -8.53 11.62 -4.82
N GLU A 36 -7.46 12.26 -4.35
CA GLU A 36 -6.24 12.42 -5.14
C GLU A 36 -5.57 11.08 -5.41
N ALA A 37 -5.48 10.18 -4.41
CA ALA A 37 -4.90 8.86 -4.59
C ALA A 37 -5.70 7.98 -5.56
N ILE A 38 -7.03 8.11 -5.61
CA ILE A 38 -7.87 7.41 -6.59
C ILE A 38 -7.58 7.94 -7.99
N LYS A 39 -7.59 9.27 -8.18
CA LYS A 39 -7.25 9.90 -9.48
C LYS A 39 -5.86 9.50 -9.97
N GLU A 40 -4.86 9.52 -9.10
CA GLU A 40 -3.49 9.13 -9.46
C GLU A 40 -3.39 7.65 -9.84
N ARG A 41 -4.15 6.78 -9.15
CA ARG A 41 -4.20 5.35 -9.47
C ARG A 41 -4.87 5.09 -10.81
N ASP A 42 -5.97 5.78 -11.09
CA ASP A 42 -6.70 5.66 -12.36
C ASP A 42 -5.85 6.18 -13.52
N ALA A 43 -5.22 7.35 -13.37
CA ALA A 43 -4.29 7.90 -14.36
C ALA A 43 -3.09 6.96 -14.63
N LYS A 44 -2.51 6.35 -13.58
CA LYS A 44 -1.44 5.36 -13.74
C LYS A 44 -1.91 4.10 -14.47
N ARG A 45 -3.16 3.70 -14.27
CA ARG A 45 -3.75 2.53 -14.95
C ARG A 45 -3.96 2.82 -16.43
N GLU A 46 -4.56 3.96 -16.76
CA GLU A 46 -4.75 4.40 -18.15
C GLU A 46 -3.40 4.56 -18.87
N MET A 47 -2.40 5.18 -18.24
CA MET A 47 -1.05 5.27 -18.82
C MET A 47 -0.39 3.91 -19.05
N LYS A 48 -0.64 2.94 -18.16
CA LYS A 48 -0.11 1.57 -18.30
C LYS A 48 -0.79 0.83 -19.44
N GLU A 49 -2.11 0.95 -19.56
CA GLU A 49 -2.89 0.36 -20.65
C GLU A 49 -2.52 0.99 -22.00
N ALA A 50 -2.36 2.30 -22.07
CA ALA A 50 -1.90 3.01 -23.26
C ALA A 50 -0.48 2.62 -23.68
N ARG A 51 0.45 2.42 -22.73
CA ARG A 51 1.80 1.91 -23.05
C ARG A 51 1.77 0.50 -23.63
N GLY A 52 0.95 -0.39 -23.06
CA GLY A 52 0.81 -1.75 -23.56
C GLY A 52 0.18 -1.84 -24.96
N GLN A 53 -0.60 -0.83 -25.37
CA GLN A 53 -1.20 -0.73 -26.70
C GLN A 53 -0.21 -0.26 -27.79
N ILE A 54 0.87 0.44 -27.41
CA ILE A 54 1.89 0.95 -28.34
C ILE A 54 3.01 -0.09 -28.59
N ASP A 55 3.20 -1.02 -27.65
CA ASP A 55 4.22 -2.08 -27.73
C ASP A 55 3.75 -3.36 -28.49
N LEU A 56 2.62 -3.31 -29.21
CA LEU A 56 2.05 -4.42 -30.00
C LEU A 56 1.85 -4.03 -31.47
#